data_AF-A0A095ARU2-F1
#
_entry.id   AF-A0A095ARU2-F1
#
_cell.length_a   1.000
_cell.length_b   1.000
_cell.length_c   1.000
_cell.angle_alpha   90.00
_cell.angle_beta   90.00
_cell.angle_gamma   90.00
#
_symmetry.space_group_name_H-M   'P 1'
#
loop_
_entity.id
_entity.type
_entity.pdbx_description
1 polymer ?
#
loop_
_entity_poly.entity_id
_entity_poly.type
_entity_poly.pdbx_seq_one_letter_code
_entity_poly.pdbx_strand_id
1 'polypeptide(L)'
;MRMDDEVHIASFIVHHRPDALASIEHLVAATPGAEIAAREAGRAILLHEGGGTRELLACMDAVQALAGVVGVSLVYHHAEPRSALGDIIQSSAEQGSRL
;
A
#
# COMPACT_ATOMS: atom_id res chain seq x y z
N MET A 1 -15.40 -19.17 -12.88
CA MET A 1 -14.27 -19.19 -11.95
C MET A 1 -14.48 -18.05 -10.98
N ARG A 2 -14.80 -18.30 -9.71
CA ARG A 2 -14.87 -17.22 -8.72
C ARG A 2 -13.43 -16.78 -8.48
N MET A 3 -13.07 -15.59 -8.93
CA MET A 3 -11.75 -15.01 -8.74
C MET A 3 -11.76 -14.42 -7.34
N ASP A 4 -11.43 -15.21 -6.32
CA ASP A 4 -11.27 -14.73 -4.94
C ASP A 4 -10.62 -13.34 -4.99
N ASP A 5 -11.40 -12.34 -4.59
CA ASP A 5 -11.08 -10.92 -4.71
C ASP A 5 -10.05 -10.65 -3.61
N GLU A 6 -8.80 -11.05 -3.80
CA GLU A 6 -7.76 -10.87 -2.79
C GLU A 6 -7.43 -9.39 -2.68
N VAL A 7 -7.58 -8.84 -1.47
CA VAL A 7 -7.14 -7.47 -1.17
C VAL A 7 -5.74 -7.56 -0.61
N HIS A 8 -4.79 -6.97 -1.33
CA HIS A 8 -3.41 -6.88 -0.89
C HIS A 8 -3.13 -5.47 -0.39
N ILE A 9 -2.89 -5.34 0.91
CA ILE A 9 -2.46 -4.09 1.53
C ILE A 9 -1.00 -4.26 1.92
N ALA A 10 -0.14 -3.39 1.40
CA ALA A 10 1.29 -3.44 1.66
C ALA A 10 1.84 -2.07 2.01
N SER A 11 2.76 -2.06 2.97
CA SER A 11 3.53 -0.87 3.33
C SER A 11 5.01 -1.12 3.08
N PHE A 12 5.67 -0.15 2.47
CA PHE A 12 7.10 -0.21 2.19
C PHE A 12 7.78 1.14 2.43
N ILE A 13 9.04 1.08 2.86
CA ILE A 13 9.90 2.24 3.06
C ILE A 13 10.74 2.43 1.81
N VAL A 14 10.77 3.65 1.32
CA VAL A 14 11.63 4.10 0.23
C VAL A 14 12.74 4.95 0.82
N HIS A 15 13.97 4.47 0.72
CA HIS A 15 15.16 5.28 0.99
C HIS A 15 15.50 6.07 -0.26
N HIS A 16 15.61 7.38 -0.14
CA HIS A 16 15.85 8.24 -1.29
C HIS A 16 16.75 9.42 -0.94
N ARG A 17 17.34 10.04 -1.95
CA ARG A 17 18.02 11.33 -1.82
C ARG A 17 16.98 12.46 -1.83
N PRO A 18 17.27 13.64 -1.24
CA PRO A 18 16.30 14.73 -1.14
C PRO A 18 15.72 15.20 -2.48
N ASP A 19 16.50 15.11 -3.56
CA ASP A 19 16.12 15.45 -4.93
C ASP A 19 15.10 14.49 -5.55
N ALA A 20 15.00 13.25 -5.06
CA ALA A 20 14.10 12.24 -5.61
C ALA A 20 12.65 12.34 -5.09
N LEU A 21 12.40 13.10 -4.01
CA LEU A 21 11.08 13.14 -3.35
C LEU A 21 9.97 13.57 -4.32
N ALA A 22 10.20 14.63 -5.11
CA ALA A 22 9.20 15.12 -6.06
C ALA A 22 8.86 14.09 -7.15
N SER A 23 9.85 13.32 -7.60
CA SER A 23 9.63 12.24 -8.57
C SER A 23 8.84 11.08 -7.97
N ILE A 24 9.12 10.72 -6.71
CA ILE A 24 8.36 9.71 -5.97
C ILE A 24 6.90 10.16 -5.82
N GLU A 25 6.67 11.41 -5.42
CA GLU A 25 5.31 11.96 -5.29
C GLU A 25 4.55 11.93 -6.61
N HIS A 26 5.21 12.30 -7.71
CA HIS A 26 4.59 12.26 -9.04
C HIS A 26 4.22 10.83 -9.46
N LEU A 27 5.13 9.88 -9.24
CA LEU A 27 4.88 8.46 -9.56
C LEU A 27 3.72 7.91 -8.72
N VAL A 28 3.71 8.17 -7.41
CA VAL A 28 2.66 7.69 -6.50
C VAL A 28 1.31 8.29 -6.88
N ALA A 29 1.24 9.59 -7.15
CA ALA A 29 0.00 10.25 -7.58
C ALA A 29 -0.56 9.69 -8.91
N ALA A 30 0.31 9.13 -9.76
CA ALA A 30 -0.07 8.49 -11.01
C ALA A 30 -0.34 6.97 -10.87
N THR A 31 -0.07 6.38 -9.70
CA THR A 31 -0.21 4.94 -9.46
C THR A 31 -1.51 4.68 -8.68
N PRO A 32 -2.53 4.05 -9.28
CA PRO A 32 -3.76 3.70 -8.58
C PRO A 32 -3.47 2.83 -7.35
N GLY A 33 -4.13 3.14 -6.23
CA GLY A 33 -3.97 2.37 -5.00
C GLY A 33 -2.68 2.67 -4.21
N ALA A 34 -1.81 3.56 -4.69
CA ALA A 34 -0.60 3.97 -3.98
C ALA A 34 -0.78 5.32 -3.25
N GLU A 35 -0.26 5.42 -2.03
CA GLU A 35 -0.25 6.64 -1.21
C GLU A 35 1.08 6.80 -0.47
N ILE A 36 1.52 8.05 -0.23
CA ILE A 36 2.63 8.34 0.69
C ILE A 36 2.06 8.67 2.07
N ALA A 37 2.18 7.71 3.00
CA ALA A 37 1.69 7.82 4.37
C ALA A 37 2.56 8.75 5.24
N ALA A 38 3.87 8.80 5.00
CA ALA A 38 4.79 9.66 5.74
C ALA A 38 6.00 10.07 4.90
N ARG A 39 6.54 11.25 5.22
CA ARG A 39 7.73 11.84 4.57
C ARG A 39 8.71 12.24 5.66
N GLU A 40 9.96 11.80 5.51
CA GLU A 40 11.08 12.22 6.35
C GLU A 40 12.30 12.53 5.47
N ALA A 41 13.32 13.15 6.08
CA ALA A 41 14.56 13.45 5.38
C ALA A 41 15.23 12.15 4.89
N GLY A 42 15.12 11.89 3.59
CA GLY A 42 15.71 10.73 2.90
C GLY A 42 14.93 9.41 3.06
N ARG A 43 13.71 9.45 3.59
CA ARG A 43 12.82 8.29 3.70
C ARG A 43 11.38 8.68 3.41
N ALA A 44 10.66 7.84 2.70
CA ALA A 44 9.21 7.94 2.54
C ALA A 44 8.57 6.59 2.89
N ILE A 45 7.40 6.63 3.53
CA ILE A 45 6.58 5.43 3.76
C ILE A 45 5.46 5.44 2.72
N LEU A 46 5.39 4.40 1.91
CA LEU A 46 4.35 4.20 0.91
C LEU A 46 3.41 3.10 1.38
N LEU A 47 2.13 3.29 1.07
CA LEU A 47 1.07 2.31 1.20
C LEU A 47 0.59 1.95 -0.22
N HIS A 48 0.34 0.68 -0.48
CA HIS A 48 -0.24 0.20 -1.72
C HIS A 48 -1.37 -0.77 -1.43
N GLU A 49 -2.55 -0.48 -1.96
CA GLU A 49 -3.72 -1.36 -1.98
C GLU A 49 -4.00 -1.79 -3.43
N GLY A 50 -4.06 -3.10 -3.67
CA GLY A 50 -4.32 -3.63 -5.00
C GLY A 50 -4.94 -5.02 -4.98
N GLY A 51 -5.36 -5.49 -6.15
CA GLY A 51 -6.02 -6.79 -6.33
C GLY A 51 -5.03 -7.96 -6.45
N GLY A 52 -3.73 -7.71 -6.32
CA GLY A 52 -2.72 -8.75 -6.48
C GLY A 52 -1.31 -8.35 -6.06
N THR A 53 -0.51 -9.36 -5.70
CA THR A 53 0.94 -9.21 -5.43
C THR A 53 1.70 -8.65 -6.65
N ARG A 54 1.22 -8.91 -7.88
CA ARG A 54 1.83 -8.40 -9.12
C ARG A 54 1.83 -6.87 -9.19
N GLU A 55 0.74 -6.23 -8.78
CA GLU A 55 0.60 -4.78 -8.81
C GLU A 55 1.54 -4.12 -7.80
N LEU A 56 1.62 -4.69 -6.59
CA LEU A 56 2.58 -4.28 -5.56
C LEU A 56 4.02 -4.34 -6.07
N LEU A 57 4.43 -5.47 -6.66
CA LEU A 57 5.79 -5.64 -7.18
C LEU A 57 6.09 -4.65 -8.31
N ALA A 58 5.14 -4.42 -9.22
CA ALA A 58 5.29 -3.42 -10.28
C ALA A 58 5.45 -1.99 -9.72
N CYS A 59 4.71 -1.64 -8.66
CA CYS A 59 4.86 -0.36 -7.97
C CYS A 59 6.25 -0.24 -7.32
N MET A 60 6.71 -1.28 -6.62
CA MET A 60 8.04 -1.30 -5.99
C MET A 60 9.16 -1.15 -7.04
N ASP A 61 9.07 -1.86 -8.16
CA ASP A 61 10.04 -1.77 -9.26
C ASP A 61 10.05 -0.36 -9.89
N ALA A 62 8.88 0.23 -10.11
CA ALA A 62 8.76 1.57 -10.66
C ALA A 62 9.39 2.63 -9.74
N VAL A 63 9.15 2.53 -8.43
CA VAL A 63 9.77 3.43 -7.43
C VAL A 63 11.28 3.22 -7.40
N GLN A 64 11.75 1.97 -7.43
CA GLN A 64 13.17 1.65 -7.37
C GLN A 64 13.94 2.13 -8.60
N ALA A 65 13.28 2.24 -9.76
CA ALA A 65 13.86 2.75 -10.99
C ALA A 65 14.05 4.28 -11.00
N LEU A 66 13.47 5.03 -10.06
CA LEU A 66 13.61 6.48 -10.00
C LEU A 66 15.04 6.89 -9.62
N ALA A 67 15.58 7.86 -10.37
CA ALA A 67 16.89 8.42 -10.07
C ALA A 67 16.92 9.03 -8.66
N GLY A 68 17.91 8.63 -7.86
CA GLY A 68 18.05 9.09 -6.47
C GLY A 68 17.30 8.24 -5.44
N VAL A 69 16.53 7.23 -5.85
CA VAL A 69 16.09 6.17 -4.94
C VAL A 69 17.27 5.23 -4.64
N VAL A 70 17.51 5.00 -3.36
CA VAL A 70 18.62 4.20 -2.83
C VAL A 70 18.17 2.77 -2.56
N GLY A 71 16.92 2.59 -2.17
CA GLY A 71 16.35 1.26 -1.95
C GLY A 71 14.88 1.31 -1.54
N VAL A 72 14.21 0.18 -1.71
CA VAL A 72 12.82 -0.04 -1.30
C VAL A 72 12.78 -1.28 -0.42
N SER A 73 12.20 -1.17 0.78
CA SER A 73 12.09 -2.27 1.73
C SER A 73 10.63 -2.48 2.10
N LEU A 74 10.12 -3.69 1.85
CA LEU A 74 8.79 -4.09 2.29
C LEU A 74 8.78 -4.21 3.82
N VAL A 75 7.84 -3.52 4.47
CA VAL A 75 7.68 -3.53 5.93
C VAL A 75 6.53 -4.45 6.34
N TYR A 76 5.45 -4.43 5.58
CA TYR A 76 4.25 -5.20 5.88
C TYR A 76 3.52 -5.61 4.59
N HIS A 77 3.01 -6.83 4.57
CA HIS A 77 2.15 -7.36 3.52
C HIS A 77 1.04 -8.15 4.17
N HIS A 78 -0.20 -7.76 3.88
CA HIS A 78 -1.41 -8.47 4.28
C HIS A 78 -2.17 -8.85 3.03
N ALA A 79 -2.54 -10.13 2.92
CA ALA A 79 -3.29 -10.67 1.81
C ALA A 79 -4.46 -11.47 2.38
N GLU A 80 -5.67 -10.98 2.17
CA GLU A 80 -6.89 -11.67 2.57
C GLU A 80 -7.90 -11.68 1.43
N PRO A 81 -8.72 -12.74 1.30
CA PRO A 81 -9.86 -12.70 0.40
C PRO A 81 -10.83 -11.62 0.89
N ARG A 82 -11.35 -10.78 -0.02
CA ARG A 82 -12.28 -9.67 0.27
C ARG A 82 -13.50 -10.10 1.04
N SER A 83 -13.92 -11.36 0.89
CA SER A 83 -15.01 -11.94 1.68
C SER A 83 -14.74 -11.92 3.19
N ALA A 84 -13.47 -11.90 3.62
CA ALA A 84 -13.10 -11.83 5.04
C ALA A 84 -13.10 -10.39 5.61
N LEU A 85 -12.94 -9.36 4.78
CA LEU A 85 -12.97 -7.95 5.21
C LEU A 85 -14.39 -7.46 5.54
N GLY A 86 -15.43 -8.10 4.99
CA GLY A 86 -16.83 -7.73 5.21
C GLY A 86 -17.37 -8.05 6.60
N ASP A 87 -16.76 -8.98 7.34
CA ASP A 87 -17.30 -9.47 8.62
C ASP A 87 -16.94 -8.59 9.83
N ILE A 88 -15.97 -7.67 9.69
CA ILE A 88 -15.45 -6.88 10.82
C ILE A 88 -16.39 -5.72 11.20
N ILE A 89 -17.23 -5.23 10.28
CA ILE A 89 -18.15 -4.09 10.54
C ILE A 89 -19.48 -4.55 11.17
N GLN A 90 -19.86 -5.83 11.05
CA GLN A 90 -21.16 -6.31 11.55
C GLN A 90 -21.21 -6.50 13.08
N SER A 91 -20.07 -6.70 13.75
CA SER A 91 -20.05 -7.07 15.18
C SER A 91 -20.39 -5.93 16.17
N SER A 92 -20.39 -4.67 15.74
CA SER A 92 -20.66 -3.53 16.63
C SER A 92 -22.12 -3.06 16.64
N ALA A 93 -22.96 -3.57 15.72
CA ALA A 93 -24.35 -3.11 15.58
C ALA A 93 -25.37 -3.96 16.38
N GLU A 94 -25.04 -5.19 16.79
CA GLU A 94 -26.02 -6.09 17.42
C GLU A 94 -26.07 -6.05 18.95
N GLN A 95 -25.15 -5.36 19.62
CA GLN A 95 -25.10 -5.33 21.10
C GLN A 95 -25.86 -4.15 21.75
N GLY A 96 -26.50 -3.27 20.97
CA GLY A 96 -27.19 -2.07 21.46
C GLY A 96 -28.70 -2.17 21.68
N SER A 97 -29.32 -3.36 21.61
CA SER A 97 -30.79 -3.50 21.69
C SER A 97 -31.28 -4.46 22.78
N ARG A 98 -30.53 -4.59 23.87
CA ARG A 98 -31.06 -5.28 25.06
C ARG A 98 -30.37 -4.83 26.33
N LEU A 99 -30.88 -3.74 26.92
CA LEU A 99 -31.03 -3.53 28.38
C LEU A 99 -31.72 -2.19 28.63
#